data_AF-A0A8S9HAG9-F1
#
_entry.id   AF-A0A8S9HAG9-F1
#
_cell.length_a   1.000
_cell.length_b   1.000
_cell.length_c   1.000
_cell.angle_alpha   90.00
_cell.angle_beta   90.00
_cell.angle_gamma   90.00
#
_symmetry.space_group_name_H-M   'P 1'
#
loop_
_entity.id
_entity.type
_entity.pdbx_description
1 polymer ?
#
loop_
_entity_poly.entity_id
_entity_poly.type
_entity_poly.pdbx_seq_one_letter_code
_entity_poly.pdbx_strand_id
1 'polypeptide(L)'
;KLTPAAFEKHSGRETAKKWKNNVWVINGGEKVPLSKTVLLKYYNEALKKCKRSTKSQGTKVFHRDEFVGCIECGKERRFRLRSRDECLLHHNAMVDPNWKCSDFPYDKITCEAEEERGSRKVYRGCIRSPTCKGCTSCVCFGCELCRFPDCTCQMCVDFTSNVKA
;
A
#
# COMPACT_ATOMS: atom_id res chain seq x y z
N LYS A 1 -4.41 -18.03 24.20
CA LYS A 1 -4.16 -17.81 22.76
C LYS A 1 -2.69 -17.47 22.55
N LEU A 2 -1.97 -18.17 21.68
CA LEU A 2 -0.56 -17.91 21.40
C LEU A 2 -0.44 -16.74 20.40
N THR A 3 0.24 -15.66 20.78
CA THR A 3 0.49 -14.53 19.87
C THR A 3 1.65 -14.85 18.93
N PRO A 4 1.74 -14.22 17.75
CA PRO A 4 2.89 -14.39 16.86
C PRO A 4 4.24 -14.11 17.55
N ALA A 5 4.30 -13.14 18.47
CA ALA A 5 5.49 -12.87 19.29
C ALA A 5 5.80 -13.98 20.31
N ALA A 6 4.79 -14.57 20.95
CA ALA A 6 4.97 -15.71 21.84
C ALA A 6 5.43 -16.96 21.08
N PHE A 7 4.90 -17.17 19.87
CA PHE A 7 5.35 -18.22 18.96
C PHE A 7 6.79 -18.00 18.49
N GLU A 8 7.16 -16.77 18.12
CA GLU A 8 8.54 -16.41 17.75
C GLU A 8 9.53 -16.70 18.88
N LYS A 9 9.19 -16.33 20.13
CA LYS A 9 10.00 -16.63 21.32
C LYS A 9 10.12 -18.15 21.59
N HIS A 10 9.07 -18.91 21.27
CA HIS A 10 9.03 -20.36 21.44
C HIS A 10 9.80 -21.11 20.33
N SER A 11 9.91 -20.54 19.13
CA SER A 11 10.45 -21.20 17.93
C SER A 11 11.97 -21.49 17.90
N GLY A 12 12.71 -21.22 18.98
CA GLY A 12 14.14 -21.58 19.10
C GLY A 12 15.08 -20.65 18.31
N ARG A 13 16.21 -20.29 18.92
CA ARG A 13 17.13 -19.22 18.47
C ARG A 13 17.74 -19.41 17.06
N GLU A 14 17.68 -20.59 16.45
CA GLU A 14 18.27 -20.85 15.11
C GLU A 14 17.28 -20.72 13.94
N THR A 15 16.00 -21.05 14.13
CA THR A 15 14.96 -21.01 13.08
C THR A 15 13.95 -19.88 13.24
N ALA A 16 14.05 -19.09 14.32
CA ALA A 16 13.20 -17.93 14.62
C ALA A 16 13.17 -16.85 13.52
N LYS A 17 14.14 -16.80 12.60
CA LYS A 17 14.05 -15.88 11.45
C LYS A 17 13.18 -16.41 10.30
N LYS A 18 12.98 -17.73 10.21
CA LYS A 18 12.29 -18.41 9.09
C LYS A 18 10.88 -18.90 9.42
N TRP A 19 10.41 -18.83 10.66
CA TRP A 19 9.08 -19.32 11.04
C TRP A 19 7.94 -18.70 10.21
N LYS A 20 8.12 -17.45 9.77
CA LYS A 20 7.17 -16.72 8.90
C LYS A 20 6.97 -17.41 7.54
N ASN A 21 7.94 -18.18 7.07
CA ASN A 21 7.82 -18.98 5.84
C ASN A 21 7.17 -20.35 6.10
N ASN A 22 7.19 -20.82 7.35
CA ASN A 22 6.71 -22.15 7.74
C ASN A 22 5.28 -22.13 8.29
N VAL A 23 4.77 -20.95 8.64
CA VAL A 23 3.34 -20.73 8.94
C VAL A 23 2.62 -20.42 7.63
N TRP A 24 1.51 -21.09 7.38
CA TRP A 24 0.73 -20.97 6.16
C TRP A 24 -0.66 -20.44 6.46
N VAL A 25 -1.18 -19.62 5.55
CA VAL A 25 -2.52 -19.03 5.61
C VAL A 25 -3.29 -19.55 4.39
N ILE A 26 -4.53 -19.98 4.61
CA ILE A 26 -5.43 -20.37 3.52
C ILE A 26 -6.15 -19.11 3.06
N ASN A 27 -5.89 -18.67 1.83
CA ASN A 27 -6.56 -17.52 1.21
C ASN A 27 -7.26 -18.00 -0.06
N GLY A 28 -8.59 -17.98 -0.09
CA GLY A 28 -9.36 -18.44 -1.26
C GLY A 28 -9.09 -19.89 -1.69
N GLY A 29 -8.75 -20.77 -0.73
CA GLY A 29 -8.40 -22.18 -0.99
C GLY A 29 -6.92 -22.44 -1.29
N GLU A 30 -6.12 -21.40 -1.53
CA GLU A 30 -4.68 -21.55 -1.76
C GLU A 30 -3.86 -21.43 -0.47
N LYS A 31 -2.85 -22.27 -0.32
CA LYS A 31 -1.94 -22.29 0.82
C LYS A 31 -0.78 -21.32 0.58
N VAL A 32 -0.82 -20.15 1.22
CA VAL A 32 0.18 -19.08 1.06
C VAL A 32 1.04 -18.93 2.32
N PRO A 33 2.39 -18.90 2.23
CA PRO A 33 3.24 -18.63 3.38
C PRO A 33 2.91 -17.29 4.03
N LEU A 34 2.87 -17.24 5.36
CA LEU A 34 2.54 -16.04 6.14
C LEU A 34 3.46 -14.85 5.80
N SER A 35 4.73 -15.10 5.48
CA SER A 35 5.69 -14.07 5.04
C SER A 35 5.32 -13.40 3.70
N LYS A 36 4.53 -14.08 2.87
CA LYS A 36 4.01 -13.57 1.60
C LYS A 36 2.66 -12.88 1.77
N THR A 37 2.03 -12.97 2.94
CA THR A 37 0.77 -12.28 3.23
C THR A 37 1.00 -10.96 3.96
N VAL A 38 -0.02 -10.10 3.91
CA VAL A 38 0.01 -8.75 4.50
C VAL A 38 -0.29 -8.76 5.99
N LEU A 39 -0.74 -9.89 6.54
CA LEU A 39 -1.19 -10.04 7.93
C LEU A 39 -0.07 -9.73 8.94
N LEU A 40 1.16 -10.16 8.66
CA LEU A 40 2.31 -9.83 9.51
C LEU A 40 2.63 -8.33 9.49
N LYS A 41 2.35 -7.61 8.41
CA LYS A 41 2.57 -6.17 8.34
C LYS A 41 1.61 -5.47 9.31
N TYR A 42 0.32 -5.83 9.30
CA TYR A 42 -0.66 -5.33 10.26
C TYR A 42 -0.26 -5.60 11.71
N TYR A 43 0.11 -6.84 12.04
CA TYR A 43 0.52 -7.20 13.40
C TYR A 43 1.76 -6.41 13.85
N ASN A 44 2.79 -6.30 12.99
CA ASN A 44 4.01 -5.57 13.35
C ASN A 44 3.79 -4.05 13.43
N GLU A 45 2.94 -3.47 12.58
CA GLU A 45 2.58 -2.04 12.66
C GLU A 45 1.76 -1.74 13.92
N ALA A 46 0.81 -2.61 14.31
CA ALA A 46 0.11 -2.52 15.58
C ALA A 46 1.08 -2.58 16.78
N LEU A 47 2.05 -3.50 16.75
CA LEU A 47 3.08 -3.59 17.79
C LEU A 47 4.01 -2.37 17.85
N LYS A 48 4.34 -1.76 16.70
CA LYS A 48 5.17 -0.54 16.64
C LYS A 48 4.45 0.68 17.20
N LYS A 49 3.12 0.76 17.08
CA LYS A 49 2.32 1.83 17.70
C LYS A 49 2.41 1.82 19.23
N CYS A 50 2.61 0.65 19.87
CA CYS A 50 2.82 0.54 21.31
C CYS A 50 4.23 0.94 21.79
N LYS A 51 5.20 1.21 20.90
CA LYS A 51 6.61 1.46 21.25
C LYS A 51 7.16 2.80 20.71
N ARG A 52 6.32 3.84 20.57
CA ARG A 52 6.78 5.18 20.12
C ARG A 52 7.59 5.88 21.23
N SER A 53 8.85 5.51 21.37
CA SER A 53 9.89 6.46 21.74
C SER A 53 11.05 6.35 20.75
N THR A 54 11.38 7.50 20.15
CA THR A 54 12.66 7.83 19.51
C THR A 54 13.10 7.09 18.24
N LYS A 55 13.18 7.88 17.15
CA LYS A 55 14.07 7.70 15.98
C LYS A 55 13.85 6.45 15.12
N SER A 56 12.90 6.52 14.18
CA SER A 56 12.93 5.62 13.02
C SER A 56 13.49 6.35 11.79
N GLN A 57 14.82 6.29 11.64
CA GLN A 57 15.42 6.49 10.33
C GLN A 57 14.89 5.41 9.37
N GLY A 58 14.02 5.82 8.45
CA GLY A 58 14.25 5.57 7.03
C GLY A 58 14.06 4.16 6.46
N THR A 59 13.04 3.38 6.86
CA THR A 59 12.45 2.47 5.86
C THR A 59 11.56 3.31 4.96
N LYS A 60 12.09 3.77 3.81
CA LYS A 60 11.26 4.42 2.77
C LYS A 60 10.08 3.49 2.48
N VAL A 61 8.88 3.89 2.87
CA VAL A 61 7.66 3.17 2.50
C VAL A 61 7.48 3.40 1.01
N PHE A 62 7.55 2.32 0.22
CA PHE A 62 7.35 2.39 -1.22
C PHE A 62 5.92 1.98 -1.51
N HIS A 63 5.08 2.91 -1.93
CA HIS A 63 3.79 2.55 -2.50
C HIS A 63 3.97 2.15 -3.95
N ARG A 64 3.12 1.26 -4.46
CA ARG A 64 3.00 1.04 -5.91
C ARG A 64 2.36 2.26 -6.57
N ASP A 65 2.65 2.45 -7.85
CA ASP A 65 1.95 3.45 -8.65
C ASP A 65 0.48 3.04 -8.86
N GLU A 66 -0.41 4.00 -8.81
CA GLU A 66 -1.84 3.79 -9.12
C GLU A 66 -2.26 4.62 -10.33
N PHE A 67 -3.45 4.36 -10.85
CA PHE A 67 -4.03 5.09 -11.98
C PHE A 67 -5.40 5.66 -11.61
N VAL A 68 -5.70 6.83 -12.14
CA VAL A 68 -7.03 7.44 -12.10
C VAL A 68 -7.50 7.64 -13.54
N GLY A 69 -8.77 7.29 -13.81
CA GLY A 69 -9.40 7.43 -15.12
C GLY A 69 -10.03 8.81 -15.27
N CYS A 70 -9.80 9.46 -16.42
CA CYS A 70 -10.44 10.73 -16.74
C CYS A 70 -11.91 10.53 -17.10
N ILE A 71 -12.81 11.34 -16.52
CA ILE A 71 -14.24 11.23 -16.78
C ILE A 71 -14.64 11.56 -18.23
N GLU A 72 -13.91 12.47 -18.88
CA GLU A 72 -14.24 12.93 -20.25
C GLU A 72 -13.78 11.95 -21.34
N CYS A 73 -12.57 11.38 -21.21
CA CYS A 73 -11.97 10.56 -22.27
C CYS A 73 -11.68 9.11 -21.86
N GLY A 74 -11.94 8.73 -20.60
CA GLY A 74 -11.69 7.38 -20.07
C GLY A 74 -10.22 6.99 -19.91
N LYS A 75 -9.28 7.83 -20.33
CA LYS A 75 -7.84 7.52 -20.28
C LYS A 75 -7.33 7.48 -18.85
N GLU A 76 -6.47 6.51 -18.55
CA GLU A 76 -5.82 6.34 -17.26
C GLU A 76 -4.52 7.18 -17.14
N ARG A 77 -4.35 7.89 -16.02
CA ARG A 77 -3.13 8.69 -15.71
C ARG A 77 -2.46 8.25 -14.41
N ARG A 78 -1.12 8.20 -14.41
CA ARG A 78 -0.29 7.57 -13.37
C ARG A 78 -0.01 8.46 -12.17
N PHE A 79 -0.14 7.90 -10.97
CA PHE A 79 0.25 8.51 -9.69
C PHE A 79 1.36 7.70 -9.02
N ARG A 80 2.43 8.36 -8.56
CA ARG A 80 3.66 7.69 -8.05
C ARG A 80 3.62 7.41 -6.53
N LEU A 81 2.79 8.08 -5.74
CA LEU A 81 2.56 7.76 -4.32
C LEU A 81 3.84 7.63 -3.44
N ARG A 82 4.95 8.29 -3.76
CA ARG A 82 6.24 8.19 -3.04
C ARG A 82 6.32 9.11 -1.82
N SER A 83 5.56 10.20 -1.81
CA SER A 83 5.47 11.14 -0.69
C SER A 83 4.04 11.24 -0.16
N ARG A 84 3.88 11.88 1.01
CA ARG A 84 2.56 12.21 1.56
C ARG A 84 1.75 13.08 0.60
N ASP A 85 2.40 14.06 -0.02
CA ASP A 85 1.75 14.98 -0.96
C ASP A 85 1.30 14.25 -2.22
N GLU A 86 2.12 13.36 -2.78
CA GLU A 86 1.70 12.53 -3.91
C GLU A 86 0.55 11.59 -3.56
N CYS A 87 0.52 11.07 -2.33
CA CYS A 87 -0.61 10.29 -1.84
C CYS A 87 -1.88 11.13 -1.71
N LEU A 88 -1.76 12.39 -1.27
CA LEU A 88 -2.89 13.32 -1.15
C LEU A 88 -3.45 13.68 -2.54
N LEU A 89 -2.57 13.96 -3.51
CA LEU A 89 -2.98 14.26 -4.88
C LEU A 89 -3.80 13.12 -5.50
N HIS A 90 -3.30 11.89 -5.40
CA HIS A 90 -4.04 10.71 -5.85
C HIS A 90 -5.33 10.51 -5.07
N HIS A 91 -5.30 10.71 -3.75
CA HIS A 91 -6.49 10.58 -2.91
C HIS A 91 -7.59 11.53 -3.36
N ASN A 92 -7.27 12.81 -3.57
CA ASN A 92 -8.21 13.82 -4.05
C ASN A 92 -8.75 13.46 -5.44
N ALA A 93 -7.89 13.02 -6.35
CA ALA A 93 -8.30 12.58 -7.68
C ALA A 93 -9.23 11.36 -7.66
N MET A 94 -9.02 10.42 -6.72
CA MET A 94 -9.87 9.23 -6.57
C MET A 94 -11.24 9.52 -5.97
N VAL A 95 -11.35 10.54 -5.10
CA VAL A 95 -12.63 10.91 -4.48
C VAL A 95 -13.43 11.90 -5.33
N ASP A 96 -12.79 12.60 -6.27
CA ASP A 96 -13.44 13.52 -7.18
C ASP A 96 -14.06 12.77 -8.37
N PRO A 97 -15.39 12.68 -8.48
CA PRO A 97 -16.05 12.00 -9.60
C PRO A 97 -15.90 12.76 -10.92
N ASN A 98 -15.49 14.03 -10.89
CA ASN A 98 -15.33 14.89 -12.06
C ASN A 98 -13.87 15.01 -12.52
N TRP A 99 -12.97 14.22 -11.95
CA TRP A 99 -11.55 14.31 -12.26
C TRP A 99 -11.27 14.10 -13.75
N LYS A 100 -10.52 15.02 -14.35
CA LYS A 100 -10.16 15.00 -15.78
C LYS A 100 -8.65 15.16 -16.01
N CYS A 101 -8.22 14.91 -17.24
CA CYS A 101 -6.80 14.97 -17.62
C CYS A 101 -6.15 16.33 -17.30
N SER A 102 -6.90 17.42 -17.41
CA SER A 102 -6.41 18.77 -17.12
C SER A 102 -6.19 19.04 -15.62
N ASP A 103 -6.75 18.21 -14.74
CA ASP A 103 -6.51 18.24 -13.30
C ASP A 103 -5.28 17.40 -12.90
N PHE A 104 -4.52 16.87 -13.87
CA PHE A 104 -3.34 16.06 -13.59
C PHE A 104 -2.24 16.91 -12.92
N PRO A 105 -1.74 16.52 -11.75
CA PRO A 105 -0.97 17.43 -10.90
C PRO A 105 0.52 17.53 -11.25
N TYR A 106 1.05 16.62 -12.05
CA TYR A 106 2.48 16.61 -12.37
C TYR A 106 2.82 17.40 -13.63
N ASP A 107 1.93 17.33 -14.63
CA ASP A 107 2.17 17.87 -15.95
C ASP A 107 0.85 18.39 -16.53
N LYS A 108 0.92 19.38 -17.42
CA LYS A 108 -0.24 19.85 -18.17
C LYS A 108 -0.57 18.84 -19.25
N ILE A 109 -1.57 18.00 -18.98
CA ILE A 109 -2.05 16.95 -19.90
C ILE A 109 -3.48 17.27 -20.33
N THR A 110 -3.80 17.03 -21.59
CA THR A 110 -5.15 17.18 -22.13
C THR A 110 -5.72 15.82 -22.56
N CYS A 111 -6.98 15.78 -22.96
CA CYS A 111 -7.63 14.53 -23.39
C CYS A 111 -7.10 14.01 -24.74
N GLU A 112 -6.52 14.89 -25.56
CA GLU A 112 -5.86 14.54 -26.83
C GLU A 112 -4.51 13.85 -26.61
N ALA A 113 -3.88 14.06 -25.45
CA ALA A 113 -2.62 13.40 -25.13
C ALA A 113 -2.80 11.88 -25.02
N GLU A 114 -1.89 11.16 -25.66
CA GLU A 114 -1.88 9.70 -25.68
C GLU A 114 -1.83 9.10 -24.26
N GLU A 115 -2.51 7.97 -24.10
CA GLU A 115 -2.45 7.21 -22.86
C GLU A 115 -1.11 6.46 -22.75
N GLU A 116 -0.67 6.22 -21.52
CA GLU A 116 0.44 5.30 -21.29
C GLU A 116 0.12 3.91 -21.87
N ARG A 117 0.99 3.42 -22.76
CA ARG A 117 0.89 2.09 -23.36
C ARG A 117 0.65 1.00 -22.30
N GLY A 118 -0.31 0.10 -22.54
CA GLY A 118 -0.65 -0.99 -21.61
C GLY A 118 0.53 -1.85 -21.16
N SER A 119 1.53 -2.10 -22.02
CA SER A 119 2.72 -2.85 -21.63
C SER A 119 3.63 -2.12 -20.62
N ARG A 120 3.47 -0.80 -20.46
CA ARG A 120 4.20 -0.01 -19.45
C ARG A 120 3.44 0.07 -18.11
N LYS A 121 2.11 -0.08 -18.14
CA LYS A 121 1.24 -0.12 -16.96
C LYS A 121 1.57 -1.25 -15.97
N VAL A 122 2.27 -2.30 -16.41
CA VAL A 122 2.75 -3.39 -15.53
C VAL A 122 3.86 -2.94 -14.58
N TYR A 123 4.62 -1.89 -14.93
CA TYR A 123 5.75 -1.41 -14.15
C TYR A 123 5.27 -0.43 -13.08
N ARG A 124 5.02 -0.93 -11.86
CA ARG A 124 4.36 -0.16 -10.78
C ARG A 124 5.31 0.40 -9.73
N GLY A 125 6.61 0.48 -10.04
CA GLY A 125 7.60 1.03 -9.13
C GLY A 125 7.96 0.14 -7.92
N CYS A 126 7.61 -1.16 -7.95
CA CYS A 126 7.98 -2.06 -6.86
C CYS A 126 9.48 -2.36 -6.87
N ILE A 127 10.13 -2.19 -5.72
CA ILE A 127 11.58 -2.42 -5.54
C ILE A 127 11.99 -3.89 -5.71
N ARG A 128 11.06 -4.85 -5.53
CA ARG A 128 11.36 -6.28 -5.54
C ARG A 128 11.22 -6.91 -6.92
N SER A 129 10.30 -6.40 -7.72
CA SER A 129 10.03 -6.91 -9.06
C SER A 129 9.33 -5.83 -9.88
N PRO A 130 9.80 -5.52 -11.10
CA PRO A 130 9.19 -4.51 -11.95
C PRO A 130 7.72 -4.83 -12.26
N THR A 131 7.36 -6.10 -12.45
CA THR A 131 6.01 -6.57 -12.81
C THR A 131 5.20 -7.03 -11.60
N CYS A 132 5.56 -6.57 -10.40
CA CYS A 132 4.90 -6.95 -9.17
C CYS A 132 3.41 -6.57 -9.19
N LYS A 133 2.53 -7.58 -9.03
CA LYS A 133 1.06 -7.39 -8.93
C LYS A 133 0.57 -6.91 -7.56
N GLY A 134 1.46 -6.77 -6.58
CA GLY A 134 1.10 -6.34 -5.22
C GLY A 134 1.72 -7.20 -4.14
N CYS A 135 2.98 -6.94 -3.78
CA CYS A 135 3.63 -7.56 -2.64
C CYS A 135 3.38 -6.77 -1.34
N THR A 136 3.72 -7.40 -0.21
CA THR A 136 3.61 -6.82 1.12
C THR A 136 4.41 -5.51 1.31
N SER A 137 5.42 -5.28 0.47
CA SER A 137 6.22 -4.06 0.51
C SER A 137 5.63 -2.91 -0.31
N CYS A 138 4.84 -3.19 -1.36
CA CYS A 138 4.34 -2.15 -2.27
C CYS A 138 2.86 -1.81 -2.07
N VAL A 139 2.04 -2.77 -1.61
CA VAL A 139 0.63 -2.48 -1.30
C VAL A 139 0.54 -1.80 0.06
N CYS A 140 -0.05 -0.62 0.06
CA CYS A 140 -0.35 0.14 1.27
C CYS A 140 -1.75 -0.22 1.76
N PHE A 141 -1.89 -0.38 3.07
CA PHE A 141 -3.16 -0.70 3.72
C PHE A 141 -3.52 0.37 4.78
N GLY A 142 -3.17 1.63 4.54
CA GLY A 142 -3.45 2.74 5.46
C GLY A 142 -2.28 3.12 6.37
N CYS A 143 -1.09 3.32 5.80
CA CYS A 143 0.03 3.90 6.53
C CYS A 143 -0.19 5.39 6.82
N GLU A 144 0.68 6.01 7.64
CA GLU A 144 0.58 7.44 7.99
C GLU A 144 0.69 8.40 6.78
N LEU A 145 1.19 7.93 5.62
CA LEU A 145 1.24 8.71 4.38
C LEU A 145 -0.08 8.68 3.59
N CYS A 146 -0.87 7.60 3.70
CA CYS A 146 -2.13 7.42 2.99
C CYS A 146 -3.36 7.68 3.86
N ARG A 147 -3.15 7.93 5.16
CA ARG A 147 -4.21 8.23 6.12
C ARG A 147 -4.39 9.74 6.24
N PHE A 148 -5.58 10.21 5.88
CA PHE A 148 -5.99 11.60 5.99
C PHE A 148 -7.11 11.68 7.04
N PRO A 149 -6.78 12.00 8.31
CA PRO A 149 -7.74 11.98 9.43
C PRO A 149 -8.93 12.91 9.22
N ASP A 150 -8.68 14.02 8.51
CA ASP A 150 -9.68 15.05 8.24
C ASP A 150 -10.55 14.72 7.00
N CYS A 151 -10.29 13.58 6.33
CA CYS A 151 -11.10 13.11 5.22
C CYS A 151 -12.13 12.08 5.68
N THR A 152 -13.38 12.26 5.25
CA THR A 152 -14.52 11.42 5.59
C THR A 152 -14.83 10.34 4.56
N CYS A 153 -14.03 10.19 3.50
CA CYS A 153 -14.29 9.17 2.48
C CYS A 153 -14.14 7.74 3.06
N GLN A 154 -14.87 6.78 2.48
CA GLN A 154 -14.90 5.40 2.98
C GLN A 154 -13.50 4.80 3.16
N MET A 155 -12.58 5.04 2.22
CA MET A 155 -11.21 4.55 2.31
C MET A 155 -10.44 5.10 3.53
N CYS A 156 -10.60 6.39 3.87
CA CYS A 156 -9.96 6.98 5.05
C CYS A 156 -10.62 6.54 6.35
N VAL A 157 -11.95 6.35 6.34
CA VAL A 157 -12.69 5.78 7.46
C VAL A 157 -12.23 4.35 7.71
N ASP A 158 -12.10 3.52 6.68
CA ASP A 158 -11.62 2.13 6.78
C ASP A 158 -10.19 2.09 7.32
N PHE A 159 -9.29 2.92 6.76
CA PHE A 159 -7.91 3.02 7.25
C PHE A 159 -7.83 3.51 8.69
N THR A 160 -8.76 4.35 9.15
CA THR A 160 -8.78 4.85 10.53
C THR A 160 -9.43 3.88 11.50
N SER A 161 -10.47 3.16 11.06
CA SER A 161 -11.24 2.22 11.88
C SER A 161 -10.47 0.92 12.11
N ASN A 162 -9.74 0.44 11.09
CA ASN A 162 -8.84 -0.71 11.21
C ASN A 162 -7.64 -0.49 12.15
N VAL A 163 -7.42 0.74 12.64
CA VAL A 163 -6.38 1.05 13.64
C VAL A 163 -6.86 0.82 15.07
N LYS A 164 -8.17 0.76 15.30
CA LYS A 164 -8.75 0.63 16.65
C LYS A 164 -9.04 -0.83 17.07
N ALA A 165 -8.72 -1.81 16.21
CA ALA A 165 -8.95 -3.24 16.46
C ALA A 165 -7.71 -3.98 16.98
#